data_AF-A0A537U8S5-F1
#
_entry.id   AF-A0A537U8S5-F1
#
_cell.length_a   1.000
_cell.length_b   1.000
_cell.length_c   1.000
_cell.angle_alpha   90.00
_cell.angle_beta   90.00
_cell.angle_gamma   90.00
#
_symmetry.space_group_name_H-M   'P 1'
#
loop_
_entity.id
_entity.type
_entity.pdbx_description
1 polymer ?
#
loop_
_entity_poly.entity_id
_entity_poly.type
_entity_poly.pdbx_seq_one_letter_code
_entity_poly.pdbx_strand_id
1 'polypeptide(L)'
;AAKVPFISRGERSGTHAAELRYWKEAGVELAVVKGAWYREIGQGMGAALNMASAANAYVLSDRGTWLAFKNRGELRILVEGDRRLFNQYGVILVNPAKHPNVKAREGQAFIDWLVSPEGQRTIADYKVGGEQLFFPNAAGS
;
A
#
# COMPACT_ATOMS: atom_id res chain seq x y z
N ALA A 1 9.43 19.85 22.37
CA ALA A 1 10.10 19.12 21.27
C ALA A 1 9.47 19.54 19.94
N ALA A 2 10.27 19.86 18.91
CA ALA A 2 9.74 20.15 17.57
C ALA A 2 9.14 18.86 16.98
N LYS A 3 7.89 18.92 16.53
CA LYS A 3 7.25 17.79 15.85
C LYS A 3 7.79 17.72 14.42
N VAL A 4 8.50 16.64 14.08
CA VAL A 4 8.93 16.38 12.69
C VAL A 4 7.68 16.22 11.82
N PRO A 5 7.62 16.82 10.61
CA PRO A 5 6.43 16.72 9.79
C PRO A 5 6.15 15.28 9.33
N PHE A 6 4.88 14.98 9.15
CA PHE A 6 4.35 13.80 8.50
C PHE A 6 3.53 14.25 7.29
N ILE A 7 3.89 13.77 6.10
CA ILE A 7 3.16 14.04 4.86
C ILE A 7 2.11 12.95 4.69
N SER A 8 0.86 13.36 4.80
CA SER A 8 -0.29 12.54 4.50
C SER A 8 -0.73 12.77 3.06
N ARG A 9 -1.10 11.67 2.41
CA ARG A 9 -1.59 11.67 1.04
C ARG A 9 -2.88 12.49 0.91
N GLY A 10 -3.88 12.23 1.75
CA GLY A 10 -5.11 13.05 1.85
C GLY A 10 -6.12 12.89 0.70
N GLU A 11 -5.87 12.05 -0.30
CA GLU A 11 -6.71 11.87 -1.50
C GLU A 11 -7.63 10.63 -1.46
N ARG A 12 -7.91 10.09 -0.26
CA ARG A 12 -8.84 8.96 -0.04
C ARG A 12 -8.47 7.67 -0.79
N SER A 13 -7.19 7.48 -1.08
CA SER A 13 -6.67 6.20 -1.60
C SER A 13 -6.63 5.11 -0.53
N GLY A 14 -6.37 3.87 -0.95
CA GLY A 14 -6.10 2.76 -0.04
C GLY A 14 -4.92 3.04 0.91
N THR A 15 -3.87 3.75 0.46
CA THR A 15 -2.75 4.12 1.34
C THR A 15 -3.17 5.14 2.40
N HIS A 16 -3.98 6.14 2.02
CA HIS A 16 -4.52 7.10 2.99
C HIS A 16 -5.44 6.40 4.01
N ALA A 17 -6.29 5.47 3.57
CA ALA A 17 -7.12 4.68 4.47
C ALA A 17 -6.28 3.82 5.44
N ALA A 18 -5.18 3.23 4.97
CA ALA A 18 -4.25 2.48 5.83
C ALA A 18 -3.55 3.38 6.86
N GLU A 19 -3.06 4.54 6.43
CA GLU A 19 -2.46 5.55 7.31
C GLU A 19 -3.41 5.94 8.45
N LEU A 20 -4.64 6.34 8.14
CA LEU A 20 -5.64 6.72 9.14
C LEU A 20 -5.95 5.57 10.11
N ARG A 21 -6.00 4.34 9.61
CA ARG A 21 -6.18 3.14 10.45
C ARG A 21 -5.03 3.00 11.44
N TYR A 22 -3.78 3.17 11.00
CA TYR A 22 -2.62 3.04 11.90
C TYR A 22 -2.57 4.12 12.98
N TRP A 23 -2.96 5.36 12.65
CA TRP A 23 -3.10 6.40 13.68
C TRP A 23 -4.12 6.00 14.74
N LYS A 24 -5.29 5.50 14.32
CA LYS A 24 -6.34 5.02 15.23
C LYS A 24 -5.86 3.84 16.08
N GLU A 25 -5.20 2.85 15.48
CA GLU A 25 -4.63 1.70 16.21
C GLU A 25 -3.55 2.11 17.22
N ALA A 26 -2.82 3.19 16.95
CA ALA A 26 -1.87 3.79 17.88
C ALA A 26 -2.52 4.64 18.98
N GLY A 27 -3.86 4.74 19.02
CA GLY A 27 -4.59 5.59 19.96
C GLY A 27 -4.46 7.09 19.67
N VAL A 28 -4.06 7.46 18.45
CA VAL A 28 -3.85 8.84 18.03
C VAL A 28 -5.10 9.36 17.32
N GLU A 29 -5.89 10.15 18.04
CA GLU A 29 -7.06 10.85 17.48
C GLU A 29 -6.62 12.07 16.68
N LEU A 30 -6.30 11.87 15.38
CA LEU A 30 -5.82 12.94 14.50
C LEU A 30 -6.72 14.17 14.49
N ALA A 31 -8.05 14.02 14.60
CA ALA A 31 -8.97 15.16 14.67
C ALA A 31 -8.65 16.12 15.83
N VAL A 32 -8.07 15.61 16.92
CA VAL A 32 -7.70 16.37 18.11
C VAL A 32 -6.26 16.84 18.06
N VAL A 33 -5.35 16.01 17.56
CA VAL A 33 -3.90 16.25 17.67
C VAL A 33 -3.24 16.80 16.40
N LYS A 34 -3.94 16.79 15.26
CA LYS A 34 -3.41 17.30 14.00
C LYS A 34 -3.15 18.80 14.11
N GLY A 35 -2.10 19.24 13.43
CA GLY A 35 -1.64 20.62 13.39
C GLY A 35 -0.58 20.75 12.32
N ALA A 36 0.30 21.75 12.41
CA ALA A 36 1.32 22.03 11.37
C ALA A 36 2.27 20.85 11.04
N TRP A 37 2.36 19.86 11.93
CA TRP A 37 3.16 18.66 11.74
C TRP A 37 2.50 17.62 10.82
N TYR A 38 1.17 17.57 10.73
CA TYR A 38 0.46 16.61 9.87
C TYR A 38 -0.05 17.35 8.64
N ARG A 39 0.51 17.05 7.47
CA ARG A 39 0.29 17.81 6.24
C ARG A 39 -0.41 16.95 5.21
N GLU A 40 -1.69 17.21 4.99
CA GLU A 40 -2.49 16.57 3.95
C GLU A 40 -2.29 17.31 2.62
N ILE A 41 -1.81 16.62 1.60
CA ILE A 41 -1.47 17.27 0.33
C ILE A 41 -2.53 17.06 -0.77
N GLY A 42 -3.42 16.08 -0.61
CA GLY A 42 -4.48 15.77 -1.57
C GLY A 42 -3.96 15.24 -2.90
N GLN A 43 -2.80 14.57 -2.92
CA GLN A 43 -2.08 14.19 -4.14
C GLN A 43 -1.54 12.76 -4.09
N GLY A 44 -1.23 12.19 -5.25
CA GLY A 44 -0.68 10.85 -5.39
C GLY A 44 0.68 10.66 -4.69
N MET A 45 1.07 9.39 -4.51
CA MET A 45 2.26 8.99 -3.75
C MET A 45 3.57 9.64 -4.23
N GLY A 46 3.74 9.83 -5.55
CA GLY A 46 4.94 10.48 -6.08
C GLY A 46 5.11 11.92 -5.59
N ALA A 47 4.02 12.69 -5.47
CA ALA A 47 4.07 14.04 -4.91
C ALA A 47 4.33 14.00 -3.39
N ALA A 48 3.71 13.05 -2.68
CA ALA A 48 3.93 12.87 -1.25
C ALA A 48 5.38 12.55 -0.91
N LEU A 49 6.01 11.64 -1.67
CA LEU A 49 7.42 11.28 -1.51
C LEU A 49 8.37 12.45 -1.83
N ASN A 50 8.11 13.20 -2.91
CA ASN A 50 8.92 14.40 -3.22
C ASN A 50 8.80 15.46 -2.12
N MET A 51 7.60 15.71 -1.60
CA MET A 51 7.41 16.66 -0.51
C MET A 51 8.08 16.17 0.79
N ALA A 52 7.98 14.87 1.09
CA ALA A 52 8.64 14.29 2.25
C ALA A 52 10.17 14.40 2.16
N SER A 53 10.72 14.15 0.97
CA SER A 53 12.16 14.31 0.70
C SER A 53 12.61 15.76 0.84
N ALA A 54 11.83 16.72 0.33
CA ALA A 54 12.19 18.14 0.42
C ALA A 54 12.07 18.69 1.85
N ALA A 55 11.16 18.15 2.66
CA ALA A 55 10.87 18.64 4.01
C ALA A 55 11.55 17.82 5.12
N ASN A 56 12.35 16.79 4.78
CA ASN A 56 12.88 15.81 5.73
C ASN A 56 11.78 15.27 6.69
N ALA A 57 10.67 14.85 6.09
CA ALA A 57 9.46 14.45 6.78
C ALA A 57 9.21 12.94 6.69
N TYR A 58 8.37 12.42 7.57
CA TYR A 58 7.84 11.06 7.50
C TYR A 58 6.73 10.98 6.45
N VAL A 59 6.58 9.80 5.84
CA VAL A 59 5.48 9.48 4.92
C VAL A 59 5.26 7.98 4.93
N LEU A 60 3.99 7.54 4.86
CA LEU A 60 3.66 6.14 4.62
C LEU A 60 3.59 5.88 3.11
N SER A 61 4.41 4.95 2.61
CA SER A 61 4.41 4.53 1.21
C SER A 61 4.24 3.02 1.07
N ASP A 62 3.62 2.59 -0.02
CA ASP A 62 3.73 1.20 -0.46
C ASP A 62 5.14 0.92 -1.01
N ARG A 63 5.54 -0.36 -0.95
CA ARG A 63 6.88 -0.81 -1.35
C ARG A 63 7.17 -0.58 -2.83
N GLY A 64 6.19 -0.83 -3.69
CA GLY A 64 6.38 -0.75 -5.15
C GLY A 64 6.72 0.68 -5.56
N THR A 65 5.97 1.65 -5.05
CA THR A 65 6.25 3.06 -5.29
C THR A 65 7.59 3.48 -4.71
N TRP A 66 7.96 3.03 -3.51
CA TRP A 66 9.28 3.30 -2.93
C TRP A 66 10.44 2.78 -3.78
N LEU A 67 10.35 1.56 -4.30
CA LEU A 67 11.39 0.96 -5.15
C LEU A 67 11.52 1.67 -6.50
N ALA A 68 10.41 2.12 -7.07
CA ALA A 68 10.39 2.91 -8.30
C ALA A 68 10.90 4.36 -8.08
N PHE A 69 10.71 4.92 -6.88
CA PHE A 69 11.05 6.31 -6.57
C PHE A 69 12.57 6.53 -6.47
N LYS A 70 13.09 7.40 -7.36
CA LYS A 70 14.52 7.70 -7.46
C LYS A 70 14.95 8.93 -6.67
N ASN A 71 14.07 9.92 -6.49
CA ASN A 71 14.40 11.18 -5.83
C ASN A 71 14.30 11.09 -4.29
N ARG A 72 15.05 10.17 -3.68
CA ARG A 72 14.90 9.83 -2.26
C ARG A 72 15.42 10.90 -1.30
N GLY A 73 16.39 11.72 -1.71
CA GLY A 73 17.11 12.60 -0.79
C GLY A 73 17.62 11.81 0.42
N GLU A 74 17.31 12.28 1.62
CA GLU A 74 17.65 11.63 2.89
C GLU A 74 16.60 10.62 3.38
N LEU A 75 15.52 10.38 2.61
CA LEU A 75 14.52 9.39 2.98
C LEU A 75 15.15 8.00 3.01
N ARG A 76 14.82 7.26 4.07
CA ARG A 76 15.16 5.86 4.24
C ARG A 76 13.97 5.14 4.85
N ILE A 77 13.91 3.83 4.65
CA ILE A 77 12.91 3.00 5.34
C ILE A 77 13.27 2.99 6.83
N LEU A 78 12.32 3.38 7.67
CA LEU A 78 12.48 3.37 9.13
C LEU A 78 11.67 2.25 9.78
N VAL A 79 10.55 1.85 9.15
CA VAL A 79 9.66 0.79 9.63
C VAL A 79 9.20 -0.04 8.45
N GLU A 80 9.39 -1.36 8.54
CA GLU A 80 8.90 -2.35 7.58
C GLU A 80 8.70 -3.71 8.25
N GLY A 81 7.99 -4.64 7.59
CA GLY A 81 7.84 -6.02 8.05
C GLY A 81 6.78 -6.25 9.13
N ASP A 82 6.25 -5.20 9.76
CA ASP A 82 5.14 -5.31 10.70
C ASP A 82 3.90 -5.88 9.99
N ARG A 83 3.27 -6.90 10.59
CA ARG A 83 2.07 -7.56 10.03
C ARG A 83 0.91 -6.58 9.81
N ARG A 84 0.83 -5.49 10.57
CA ARG A 84 -0.18 -4.44 10.38
C ARG A 84 0.01 -3.71 9.06
N LEU A 85 1.25 -3.63 8.56
CA LEU A 85 1.59 -3.01 7.27
C LEU A 85 1.30 -3.92 6.06
N PHE A 86 0.83 -5.15 6.28
CA PHE A 86 0.52 -6.05 5.18
C PHE A 86 -0.70 -5.54 4.42
N ASN A 87 -0.51 -5.28 3.12
CA ASN A 87 -1.58 -4.89 2.21
C ASN A 87 -2.06 -6.13 1.46
N GLN A 88 -3.06 -6.83 2.01
CA GLN A 88 -3.55 -8.08 1.44
C GLN A 88 -4.41 -7.81 0.19
N TYR A 89 -4.14 -8.58 -0.86
CA TYR A 89 -4.91 -8.57 -2.10
C TYR A 89 -5.88 -9.76 -2.11
N GLY A 90 -7.11 -9.52 -2.57
CA GLY A 90 -8.12 -10.54 -2.78
C GLY A 90 -8.65 -10.49 -4.21
N VAL A 91 -8.99 -11.65 -4.76
CA VAL A 91 -9.70 -11.78 -6.03
C VAL A 91 -11.09 -12.34 -5.75
N ILE A 92 -12.12 -11.75 -6.37
CA ILE A 92 -13.51 -12.15 -6.17
C ILE A 92 -14.17 -12.27 -7.53
N LEU A 93 -14.78 -13.43 -7.81
CA LEU A 93 -15.56 -13.62 -9.02
C LEU A 93 -16.86 -12.80 -8.94
N VAL A 94 -17.13 -12.00 -9.96
CA VAL A 94 -18.40 -11.26 -10.07
C VAL A 94 -19.54 -12.26 -10.20
N ASN A 95 -20.60 -12.09 -9.41
CA ASN A 95 -21.71 -13.03 -9.31
C ASN A 95 -22.47 -13.16 -10.66
N PRO A 96 -22.41 -14.32 -11.34
CA PRO A 96 -23.07 -14.51 -12.64
C PRO A 96 -24.61 -14.53 -12.55
N ALA A 97 -25.18 -14.86 -11.39
CA ALA A 97 -26.63 -14.80 -11.18
C ALA A 97 -27.15 -13.35 -11.20
N LYS A 98 -26.31 -12.39 -10.79
CA LYS A 98 -26.62 -10.95 -10.87
C LYS A 98 -26.17 -10.30 -12.18
N HIS A 99 -25.12 -10.85 -12.79
CA HIS A 99 -24.52 -10.33 -14.02
C HIS A 99 -24.40 -11.44 -15.07
N PRO A 100 -25.47 -11.77 -15.81
CA PRO A 100 -25.49 -12.94 -16.70
C PRO A 100 -24.45 -12.90 -17.83
N ASN A 101 -24.03 -11.70 -18.24
CA ASN A 101 -23.03 -11.48 -19.31
C ASN A 101 -21.58 -11.56 -18.82
N VAL A 102 -21.35 -11.83 -17.52
CA VAL A 102 -20.00 -11.95 -16.99
C VAL A 102 -19.33 -13.20 -17.57
N LYS A 103 -18.05 -13.08 -17.91
CA LYS A 103 -17.17 -14.17 -18.32
C LYS A 103 -16.77 -15.05 -17.13
N ALA A 104 -17.76 -15.71 -16.52
CA ALA A 104 -17.59 -16.43 -15.25
C ALA A 104 -16.54 -17.54 -15.35
N ARG A 105 -16.52 -18.26 -16.48
CA ARG A 105 -15.58 -19.35 -16.71
C ARG A 105 -14.14 -18.85 -16.78
N GLU A 106 -13.90 -17.77 -17.52
CA GLU A 106 -12.58 -17.15 -17.66
C GLU A 106 -12.13 -16.49 -16.36
N GLY A 107 -13.06 -15.86 -15.64
CA GLY A 107 -12.80 -15.30 -14.31
C GLY A 107 -12.39 -16.39 -13.31
N GLN A 108 -13.07 -17.53 -13.32
CA GLN A 108 -12.70 -18.67 -12.48
C GLN A 108 -11.35 -19.26 -12.89
N ALA A 109 -11.10 -19.44 -14.19
CA ALA A 109 -9.82 -19.93 -14.68
C ALA A 109 -8.65 -19.02 -14.25
N PHE A 110 -8.85 -17.69 -14.24
CA PHE A 110 -7.87 -16.75 -13.71
C PHE A 110 -7.66 -16.92 -12.20
N ILE A 111 -8.73 -17.07 -11.42
CA ILE A 111 -8.65 -17.31 -9.97
C ILE A 111 -7.89 -18.60 -9.68
N ASP A 112 -8.25 -19.69 -10.37
CA ASP A 112 -7.64 -21.01 -10.21
C ASP A 112 -6.14 -20.95 -10.51
N TRP A 113 -5.74 -20.29 -11.61
CA TRP A 113 -4.34 -20.06 -11.91
C TRP A 113 -3.67 -19.19 -10.83
N LEU A 114 -4.31 -18.10 -10.40
CA LEU A 114 -3.75 -17.16 -9.42
C LEU A 114 -3.40 -17.86 -8.09
N VAL A 115 -4.25 -18.78 -7.62
CA VAL A 115 -4.04 -19.54 -6.37
C VAL A 115 -3.24 -20.82 -6.55
N SER A 116 -2.96 -21.24 -7.79
CA SER A 116 -2.15 -22.43 -8.08
C SER A 116 -0.68 -22.27 -7.67
N PRO A 117 0.08 -23.38 -7.53
CA PRO A 117 1.53 -23.30 -7.29
C PRO A 117 2.29 -22.48 -8.34
N GLU A 118 1.84 -22.49 -9.59
CA GLU A 118 2.44 -21.72 -10.69
C GLU A 118 2.17 -20.22 -10.55
N GLY A 119 0.92 -19.84 -10.32
CA GLY A 119 0.54 -18.44 -10.11
C GLY A 119 1.21 -17.85 -8.87
N GLN A 120 1.22 -18.59 -7.75
CA GLN A 120 1.91 -18.17 -6.53
C GLN A 120 3.42 -18.03 -6.77
N ARG A 121 4.08 -18.95 -7.49
CA ARG A 121 5.49 -18.80 -7.86
C ARG A 121 5.73 -17.57 -8.74
N THR A 122 4.87 -17.35 -9.74
CA THR A 122 4.95 -16.17 -10.62
C THR A 122 4.88 -14.86 -9.82
N ILE A 123 4.02 -14.81 -8.80
CA ILE A 123 3.92 -13.66 -7.89
C ILE A 123 5.20 -13.50 -7.05
N ALA A 124 5.73 -14.60 -6.49
CA ALA A 124 6.96 -14.57 -5.69
C ALA A 124 8.20 -14.16 -6.50
N ASP A 125 8.25 -14.54 -7.77
CA ASP A 125 9.38 -14.24 -8.66
C ASP A 125 9.36 -12.81 -9.21
N TYR A 126 8.25 -12.07 -9.04
CA TYR A 126 8.15 -10.69 -9.48
C TYR A 126 9.03 -9.76 -8.63
N LYS A 127 9.97 -9.09 -9.32
CA LYS A 127 10.99 -8.24 -8.69
C LYS A 127 11.03 -6.85 -9.29
N VAL A 128 11.32 -5.85 -8.44
CA VAL A 128 11.62 -4.47 -8.85
C VAL A 128 12.98 -4.10 -8.27
N GLY A 129 13.93 -3.73 -9.13
CA GLY A 129 15.30 -3.43 -8.67
C GLY A 129 16.01 -4.61 -8.01
N GLY A 130 15.63 -5.85 -8.34
CA GLY A 130 16.17 -7.08 -7.75
C GLY A 130 15.49 -7.52 -6.45
N GLU A 131 14.63 -6.69 -5.87
CA GLU A 131 13.89 -7.01 -4.65
C GLU A 131 12.53 -7.65 -4.97
N GLN A 132 12.19 -8.74 -4.27
CA GLN A 132 10.87 -9.37 -4.34
C GLN A 132 9.83 -8.40 -3.80
N LEU A 133 8.79 -8.12 -4.59
CA LEU A 133 7.79 -7.12 -4.22
C LEU A 133 6.57 -7.73 -3.51
N PHE A 134 6.14 -8.92 -3.92
CA PHE A 134 4.93 -9.56 -3.42
C PHE A 134 5.25 -10.90 -2.73
N PHE A 135 4.53 -11.16 -1.63
CA PHE A 135 4.67 -12.36 -0.82
C PHE A 135 3.36 -13.15 -0.88
N PRO A 136 3.27 -14.16 -1.77
CA PRO A 136 2.03 -14.92 -2.00
C PRO A 136 1.62 -15.75 -0.78
N ASN A 137 0.31 -15.83 -0.49
CA ASN A 137 -0.23 -16.53 0.67
C ASN A 137 -1.53 -17.32 0.39
N ALA A 138 -1.80 -17.74 -0.85
CA ALA A 138 -3.06 -18.43 -1.19
C ALA A 138 -3.24 -19.77 -0.45
N ALA A 139 -2.15 -20.47 -0.14
CA ALA A 139 -2.19 -21.74 0.59
C ALA A 139 -2.17 -21.58 2.12
N GLY A 140 -2.22 -20.35 2.65
CA GLY A 140 -2.03 -20.09 4.08
C GLY A 140 -2.78 -18.86 4.59
N SER A 141 -3.91 -19.13 5.25
CA SER A 141 -4.30 -18.53 6.53
C SER A 141 -4.48 -19.65 7.55
#